data_AF-A0A2T6B8P7-F1
#
_entry.id   AF-A0A2T6B8P7-F1
#
_cell.length_a   1.000
_cell.length_b   1.000
_cell.length_c   1.000
_cell.angle_alpha   90.00
_cell.angle_beta   90.00
_cell.angle_gamma   90.00
#
_symmetry.space_group_name_H-M   'P 1'
#
loop_
_entity.id
_entity.type
_entity.pdbx_description
1 polymer ?
#
loop_
_entity_poly.entity_id
_entity_poly.type
_entity_poly.pdbx_seq_one_letter_code
_entity_poly.pdbx_strand_id
1 'polypeptide(L)'
;MGYETALLVDESRARQAMIQLADGSMFAPLAPSPEGMSPGAIACGLANACRFGGQTPRYYSVAQHSVLVALLAPDALDVQRYALLHDAEEAFGLPDLPTPMKPFFPQFVEAQERIGRMALDRYGVDPDLKRVVKPYDTLALAIEKRDLKEASEGYLHDLPAPPGWVRIRPLTPRPAERLFRAAMARVFGDGRPVDRGWLSAQAGFDLRGIG
;
A
#
# COMPACT_ATOMS: atom_id res chain seq x y z
N MET A 1 -10.11 -0.16 34.96
CA MET A 1 -10.59 1.03 34.25
C MET A 1 -10.78 0.61 32.80
N GLY A 2 -11.93 -0.02 32.52
CA GLY A 2 -12.22 -0.58 31.21
C GLY A 2 -12.50 0.57 30.24
N TYR A 3 -11.76 0.61 29.14
CA TYR A 3 -12.19 1.37 27.98
C TYR A 3 -13.40 0.62 27.43
N GLU A 4 -14.59 0.96 27.93
CA GLU A 4 -15.82 0.57 27.27
C GLU A 4 -15.76 1.07 25.83
N THR A 5 -15.97 0.11 24.95
CA THR A 5 -15.74 0.10 23.52
C THR A 5 -16.76 0.98 22.79
N ALA A 6 -16.89 2.25 23.17
CA ALA A 6 -17.81 3.23 22.59
C ALA A 6 -17.13 4.15 21.55
N LEU A 7 -15.89 3.85 21.15
CA LEU A 7 -15.06 4.72 20.30
C LEU A 7 -15.57 4.91 18.86
N LEU A 8 -16.57 4.15 18.41
CA LEU A 8 -17.14 4.30 17.06
C LEU A 8 -18.62 4.73 17.02
N VAL A 9 -19.26 5.01 18.17
CA VAL A 9 -20.72 5.30 18.19
C VAL A 9 -21.01 6.81 18.14
N ASP A 10 -20.03 7.66 18.42
CA ASP A 10 -20.17 9.12 18.32
C ASP A 10 -19.63 9.63 16.98
N GLU A 11 -20.51 9.69 15.98
CA GLU A 11 -20.17 10.23 14.67
C GLU A 11 -19.67 11.68 14.71
N SER A 12 -20.16 12.49 15.67
CA SER A 12 -19.72 13.88 15.81
C SER A 12 -18.25 13.91 16.22
N ARG A 13 -17.87 13.10 17.22
CA ARG A 13 -16.47 12.97 17.63
C ARG A 13 -15.59 12.37 16.54
N ALA A 14 -16.09 11.40 15.77
CA ALA A 14 -15.37 10.83 14.63
C ALA A 14 -15.06 11.88 13.54
N ARG A 15 -16.03 12.77 13.24
CA ARG A 15 -15.83 13.89 12.30
C ARG A 15 -14.91 14.99 12.83
N GLN A 16 -14.74 15.11 14.15
CA GLN A 16 -13.83 16.08 14.76
C GLN A 16 -12.39 15.57 14.89
N ALA A 17 -12.18 14.25 14.82
CA ALA A 17 -10.87 13.61 14.88
C ALA A 17 -10.09 13.76 13.56
N MET A 18 -9.71 15.00 13.26
CA MET A 18 -9.05 15.37 12.00
C MET A 18 -7.51 15.28 12.11
N ILE A 19 -6.88 14.82 11.05
CA ILE A 19 -5.43 14.94 10.81
C ILE A 19 -5.19 15.93 9.66
N GLN A 20 -4.03 16.57 9.65
CA GLN A 20 -3.61 17.38 8.51
C GLN A 20 -2.82 16.52 7.52
N LEU A 21 -3.21 16.54 6.25
CA LEU A 21 -2.54 15.87 5.15
C LEU A 21 -1.36 16.71 4.65
N ALA A 22 -0.54 16.12 3.77
CA ALA A 22 0.68 16.73 3.27
C ALA A 22 0.47 18.04 2.50
N ASP A 23 -0.70 18.23 1.90
CA ASP A 23 -1.08 19.46 1.19
C ASP A 23 -1.74 20.51 2.10
N GLY A 24 -1.81 20.24 3.41
CA GLY A 24 -2.41 21.12 4.41
C GLY A 24 -3.91 20.94 4.58
N SER A 25 -4.58 20.13 3.75
CA SER A 25 -5.99 19.79 3.92
C SER A 25 -6.23 18.93 5.15
N MET A 26 -7.46 18.96 5.69
CA MET A 26 -7.82 18.18 6.87
C MET A 26 -8.59 16.93 6.45
N PHE A 27 -8.35 15.80 7.13
CA PHE A 27 -9.02 14.52 6.87
C PHE A 27 -9.44 13.86 8.18
N ALA A 28 -10.66 13.29 8.26
CA ALA A 28 -11.11 12.50 9.40
C ALA A 28 -10.96 11.00 9.09
N PRO A 29 -9.98 10.27 9.66
CA PRO A 29 -9.82 8.84 9.39
C PRO A 29 -11.03 7.99 9.80
N LEU A 30 -11.77 8.43 10.82
CA LEU A 30 -12.93 7.71 11.34
C LEU A 30 -14.25 8.09 10.65
N ALA A 31 -14.26 9.20 9.90
CA ALA A 31 -15.39 9.67 9.10
C ALA A 31 -14.86 10.22 7.75
N PRO A 32 -14.27 9.35 6.91
CA PRO A 32 -13.46 9.80 5.79
C PRO A 32 -14.32 10.42 4.68
N SER A 33 -13.70 11.21 3.80
CA SER A 33 -14.34 11.79 2.61
C SER A 33 -13.43 11.68 1.38
N PRO A 34 -14.00 11.63 0.15
CA PRO A 34 -13.21 11.37 -1.06
C PRO A 34 -12.36 12.57 -1.50
N GLU A 35 -12.67 13.79 -1.05
CA GLU A 35 -11.99 15.02 -1.46
C GLU A 35 -10.53 15.09 -1.00
N GLY A 36 -10.22 14.56 0.19
CA GLY A 36 -8.87 14.55 0.76
C GLY A 36 -7.93 13.51 0.14
N MET A 37 -8.43 12.60 -0.71
CA MET A 37 -7.68 11.46 -1.22
C MET A 37 -6.90 11.78 -2.50
N SER A 38 -6.17 12.90 -2.53
CA SER A 38 -5.37 13.29 -3.70
C SER A 38 -4.22 12.30 -3.96
N PRO A 39 -3.72 12.17 -5.20
CA PRO A 39 -2.58 11.28 -5.47
C PRO A 39 -1.33 11.66 -4.66
N GLY A 40 -1.17 12.95 -4.35
CA GLY A 40 -0.09 13.45 -3.51
C GLY A 40 -0.24 13.04 -2.04
N ALA A 41 -1.46 13.12 -1.49
CA ALA A 41 -1.75 12.68 -0.13
C ALA A 41 -1.53 11.17 0.05
N ILE A 42 -2.04 10.36 -0.89
CA ILE A 42 -1.83 8.90 -0.87
C ILE A 42 -0.33 8.59 -0.95
N ALA A 43 0.36 9.16 -1.94
CA ALA A 43 1.79 8.90 -2.12
C ALA A 43 2.61 9.29 -0.90
N CYS A 44 2.33 10.45 -0.29
CA CYS A 44 3.06 10.89 0.90
C CYS A 44 2.79 9.95 2.09
N GLY A 45 1.53 9.60 2.34
CA GLY A 45 1.17 8.68 3.42
C GLY A 45 1.82 7.31 3.24
N LEU A 46 1.62 6.67 2.09
CA LEU A 46 2.19 5.34 1.80
C LEU A 46 3.71 5.33 1.77
N ALA A 47 4.34 6.43 1.34
CA ALA A 47 5.79 6.54 1.31
C ALA A 47 6.42 6.78 2.68
N ASN A 48 5.61 7.10 3.70
CA ASN A 48 6.04 7.20 5.10
C ASN A 48 5.56 6.03 5.95
N ALA A 49 4.53 5.30 5.52
CA ALA A 49 4.07 4.07 6.16
C ALA A 49 5.09 2.93 5.95
N CYS A 50 5.76 2.52 7.01
CA CYS A 50 6.67 1.38 6.99
C CYS A 50 5.89 0.06 6.99
N ARG A 51 6.33 -0.91 6.18
CA ARG A 51 5.82 -2.28 6.30
C ARG A 51 6.41 -3.02 7.50
N PHE A 52 5.78 -4.13 7.86
CA PHE A 52 6.24 -5.03 8.93
C PHE A 52 6.34 -4.36 10.29
N GLY A 53 5.51 -3.33 10.55
CA GLY A 53 5.62 -2.52 11.75
C GLY A 53 7.01 -1.88 11.93
N GLY A 54 7.72 -1.62 10.83
CA GLY A 54 9.08 -1.06 10.85
C GLY A 54 10.20 -2.03 11.22
N GLN A 55 9.91 -3.33 11.37
CA GLN A 55 10.89 -4.34 11.82
C GLN A 55 11.80 -4.84 10.68
N THR A 56 12.24 -3.98 9.77
CA THR A 56 13.22 -4.30 8.73
C THR A 56 14.54 -3.57 9.03
N PRO A 57 15.72 -4.18 8.82
CA PRO A 57 17.01 -3.52 9.06
C PRO A 57 17.25 -2.28 8.16
N ARG A 58 16.47 -2.15 7.09
CA ARG A 58 16.48 -1.00 6.18
C ARG A 58 15.05 -0.52 5.98
N TYR A 59 14.90 0.79 5.75
CA TYR A 59 13.60 1.41 5.51
C TYR A 59 12.89 0.78 4.31
N TYR A 60 11.63 0.38 4.45
CA TYR A 60 10.80 -0.11 3.34
C TYR A 60 9.34 0.25 3.56
N SER A 61 8.73 0.86 2.55
CA SER A 61 7.41 1.49 2.67
C SER A 61 6.32 0.80 1.87
N VAL A 62 5.08 1.06 2.27
CA VAL A 62 3.86 0.59 1.58
C VAL A 62 3.80 1.12 0.14
N ALA A 63 4.34 2.32 -0.11
CA ALA A 63 4.45 2.85 -1.46
C ALA A 63 5.31 1.97 -2.39
N GLN A 64 6.48 1.53 -1.90
CA GLN A 64 7.36 0.66 -2.69
C GLN A 64 6.74 -0.73 -2.88
N HIS A 65 6.09 -1.26 -1.84
CA HIS A 65 5.29 -2.49 -1.92
C HIS A 65 4.20 -2.40 -2.99
N SER A 66 3.38 -1.35 -2.98
CA SER A 66 2.26 -1.19 -3.92
C SER A 66 2.74 -1.19 -5.38
N VAL A 67 3.88 -0.56 -5.67
CA VAL A 67 4.50 -0.58 -7.01
C VAL A 67 5.03 -1.98 -7.36
N LEU A 68 5.58 -2.72 -6.40
CA LEU A 68 5.98 -4.11 -6.60
C LEU A 68 4.77 -5.01 -6.90
N VAL A 69 3.66 -4.85 -6.18
CA VAL A 69 2.42 -5.60 -6.46
C VAL A 69 1.89 -5.29 -7.85
N ALA A 70 1.89 -4.02 -8.27
CA ALA A 70 1.47 -3.62 -9.62
C ALA A 70 2.38 -4.22 -10.71
N LEU A 71 3.70 -4.28 -10.50
CA LEU A 71 4.64 -4.92 -11.42
C LEU A 71 4.41 -6.43 -11.57
N LEU A 72 4.05 -7.09 -10.46
CA LEU A 72 3.87 -8.55 -10.44
C LEU A 72 2.51 -8.98 -10.98
N ALA A 73 1.50 -8.11 -10.84
CA ALA A 73 0.16 -8.32 -11.37
C ALA A 73 0.17 -8.40 -12.92
N PRO A 74 -0.87 -8.98 -13.55
CA PRO A 74 -1.00 -8.98 -15.00
C PRO A 74 -0.87 -7.58 -15.58
N ASP A 75 -0.35 -7.47 -16.80
CA ASP A 75 -0.29 -6.22 -17.59
C ASP A 75 -1.68 -5.82 -18.10
N ALA A 76 -2.62 -5.64 -17.16
CA ALA A 76 -3.98 -5.20 -17.35
C ALA A 76 -4.21 -3.96 -16.47
N LEU A 77 -4.63 -2.85 -17.10
CA LEU A 77 -4.67 -1.54 -16.44
C LEU A 77 -5.60 -1.51 -15.24
N ASP A 78 -6.78 -2.12 -15.34
CA ASP A 78 -7.74 -2.26 -14.25
C ASP A 78 -7.15 -3.00 -13.04
N VAL A 79 -6.47 -4.12 -13.28
CA VAL A 79 -5.80 -4.91 -12.24
C VAL A 79 -4.67 -4.11 -11.59
N GLN A 80 -3.85 -3.40 -12.37
CA GLN A 80 -2.75 -2.60 -11.83
C GLN A 80 -3.23 -1.33 -11.11
N ARG A 81 -4.37 -0.74 -11.51
CA ARG A 81 -5.01 0.34 -10.74
C ARG A 81 -5.40 -0.14 -9.35
N TYR A 82 -6.00 -1.33 -9.26
CA TYR A 82 -6.28 -1.95 -7.96
C TYR A 82 -4.99 -2.22 -7.20
N ALA A 83 -3.99 -2.84 -7.83
CA ALA A 83 -2.71 -3.14 -7.18
C ALA A 83 -2.01 -1.92 -6.59
N LEU A 84 -2.03 -0.78 -7.27
CA LEU A 84 -1.45 0.47 -6.75
C LEU A 84 -2.24 1.05 -5.56
N LEU A 85 -3.54 0.79 -5.47
CA LEU A 85 -4.43 1.36 -4.45
C LEU A 85 -4.88 0.37 -3.37
N HIS A 86 -4.42 -0.89 -3.41
CA HIS A 86 -4.96 -1.96 -2.55
C HIS A 86 -4.69 -1.76 -1.05
N ASP A 87 -3.65 -1.01 -0.70
CA ASP A 87 -3.28 -0.60 0.67
C ASP A 87 -3.43 0.94 0.85
N ALA A 88 -4.22 1.62 0.01
CA ALA A 88 -4.35 3.08 0.04
C ALA A 88 -4.89 3.62 1.37
N GLU A 89 -5.66 2.81 2.10
CA GLU A 89 -6.14 3.14 3.45
C GLU A 89 -5.02 3.47 4.44
N GLU A 90 -3.82 2.92 4.23
CA GLU A 90 -2.69 3.07 5.14
C GLU A 90 -2.06 4.46 5.06
N ALA A 91 -2.46 5.29 4.09
CA ALA A 91 -2.00 6.64 3.92
C ALA A 91 -2.64 7.65 4.89
N PHE A 92 -3.79 7.32 5.48
CA PHE A 92 -4.68 8.30 6.09
C PHE A 92 -4.83 8.14 7.61
N GLY A 93 -3.70 8.14 8.32
CA GLY A 93 -3.66 8.13 9.79
C GLY A 93 -3.92 6.77 10.45
N LEU A 94 -4.23 5.74 9.67
CA LEU A 94 -4.36 4.35 10.11
C LEU A 94 -3.31 3.49 9.39
N PRO A 95 -2.05 3.48 9.86
CA PRO A 95 -0.92 2.86 9.14
C PRO A 95 -1.01 1.34 9.07
N ASP A 96 -0.07 0.71 8.34
CA ASP A 96 0.12 -0.75 8.26
C ASP A 96 0.02 -1.40 9.65
N LEU A 97 -1.01 -2.23 9.82
CA LEU A 97 -1.22 -3.05 11.01
C LEU A 97 -0.82 -4.49 10.65
N PRO A 98 0.26 -5.04 11.24
CA PRO A 98 0.69 -6.40 10.94
C PRO A 98 -0.45 -7.40 11.06
N THR A 99 -0.61 -8.27 10.05
CA THR A 99 -1.74 -9.20 9.93
C THR A 99 -2.10 -9.97 11.21
N PRO A 100 -1.14 -10.51 12.01
CA PRO A 100 -1.47 -11.21 13.25
C PRO A 100 -2.16 -10.34 14.32
N MET A 101 -2.02 -9.01 14.24
CA MET A 101 -2.62 -8.07 15.18
C MET A 101 -4.05 -7.68 14.77
N LYS A 102 -4.40 -7.75 13.48
CA LYS A 102 -5.72 -7.31 12.95
C LYS A 102 -6.93 -7.87 13.72
N PRO A 103 -6.98 -9.17 14.11
CA PRO A 103 -8.11 -9.73 14.87
C PRO A 103 -8.37 -9.06 16.24
N PHE A 104 -7.36 -8.41 16.82
CA PHE A 104 -7.47 -7.74 18.12
C PHE A 104 -7.94 -6.29 18.01
N PHE A 105 -8.05 -5.73 16.80
CA PHE A 105 -8.42 -4.33 16.56
C PHE A 105 -9.51 -4.21 15.46
N PRO A 106 -10.69 -4.82 15.64
CA PRO A 106 -11.71 -4.85 14.60
C PRO A 106 -12.18 -3.45 14.16
N GLN A 107 -12.25 -2.48 15.06
CA GLN A 107 -12.62 -1.10 14.73
C GLN A 107 -11.60 -0.40 13.83
N PHE A 108 -10.30 -0.71 14.03
CA PHE A 108 -9.23 -0.17 13.22
C PHE A 108 -9.31 -0.73 11.80
N VAL A 109 -9.54 -2.04 11.69
CA VAL A 109 -9.72 -2.73 10.40
C VAL A 109 -10.95 -2.22 9.68
N GLU A 110 -12.08 -2.03 10.37
CA GLU A 110 -13.29 -1.49 9.76
C GLU A 110 -13.08 -0.05 9.23
N ALA A 111 -12.38 0.79 9.99
CA ALA A 111 -12.06 2.14 9.55
C ALA A 111 -11.12 2.13 8.32
N GLN A 112 -10.09 1.27 8.32
CA GLN A 112 -9.24 1.01 7.16
C GLN A 112 -10.06 0.60 5.93
N GLU A 113 -10.97 -0.37 6.06
CA GLU A 113 -11.81 -0.80 4.96
C GLU A 113 -12.71 0.31 4.39
N ARG A 114 -13.24 1.20 5.25
CA ARG A 114 -14.03 2.36 4.79
C ARG A 114 -13.19 3.34 3.97
N ILE A 115 -11.96 3.62 4.42
CA ILE A 115 -11.02 4.48 3.68
C ILE A 115 -10.65 3.82 2.34
N GLY A 116 -10.30 2.53 2.36
CA GLY A 116 -9.89 1.78 1.17
C GLY A 116 -11.00 1.74 0.11
N ARG A 117 -12.24 1.43 0.48
CA ARG A 117 -13.40 1.46 -0.43
C ARG A 117 -13.56 2.83 -1.10
N MET A 118 -13.48 3.90 -0.32
CA MET A 118 -13.63 5.25 -0.85
C MET A 118 -12.46 5.69 -1.73
N ALA A 119 -11.24 5.22 -1.45
CA ALA A 119 -10.12 5.41 -2.36
C ALA A 119 -10.40 4.70 -3.69
N LEU A 120 -10.84 3.45 -3.68
CA LEU A 120 -11.18 2.72 -4.91
C LEU A 120 -12.30 3.43 -5.70
N ASP A 121 -13.38 3.85 -5.02
CA ASP A 121 -14.48 4.59 -5.63
C ASP A 121 -14.01 5.91 -6.28
N ARG A 122 -13.18 6.68 -5.55
CA ARG A 122 -12.63 7.97 -6.00
C ARG A 122 -11.83 7.87 -7.31
N TYR A 123 -11.21 6.72 -7.55
CA TYR A 123 -10.39 6.45 -8.72
C TYR A 123 -11.06 5.49 -9.73
N GLY A 124 -12.33 5.13 -9.52
CA GLY A 124 -13.11 4.28 -10.42
C GLY A 124 -12.53 2.87 -10.55
N VAL A 125 -12.04 2.30 -9.44
CA VAL A 125 -11.43 0.97 -9.40
C VAL A 125 -12.40 -0.04 -8.82
N ASP A 126 -12.58 -1.16 -9.52
CA ASP A 126 -13.47 -2.24 -9.10
C ASP A 126 -12.91 -2.96 -7.85
N PRO A 127 -13.64 -2.98 -6.71
CA PRO A 127 -13.21 -3.69 -5.51
C PRO A 127 -13.13 -5.20 -5.68
N ASP A 128 -13.84 -5.79 -6.63
CA ASP A 128 -13.83 -7.24 -6.86
C ASP A 128 -12.47 -7.73 -7.40
N LEU A 129 -11.65 -6.83 -7.96
CA LEU A 129 -10.27 -7.13 -8.39
C LEU A 129 -9.35 -7.55 -7.23
N LYS A 130 -9.77 -7.38 -5.97
CA LYS A 130 -9.09 -7.93 -4.79
C LYS A 130 -8.68 -9.38 -4.96
N ARG A 131 -9.57 -10.21 -5.49
CA ARG A 131 -9.32 -11.65 -5.69
C ARG A 131 -8.24 -11.92 -6.73
N VAL A 132 -8.10 -11.03 -7.71
CA VAL A 132 -7.10 -11.12 -8.78
C VAL A 132 -5.75 -10.66 -8.25
N VAL A 133 -5.72 -9.59 -7.46
CA VAL A 133 -4.47 -9.00 -6.95
C VAL A 133 -3.88 -9.74 -5.76
N LYS A 134 -4.71 -10.39 -4.92
CA LYS A 134 -4.25 -11.03 -3.68
C LYS A 134 -3.07 -12.03 -3.83
N PRO A 135 -3.03 -12.88 -4.86
CA PRO A 135 -1.86 -13.75 -5.10
C PRO A 135 -0.56 -12.96 -5.34
N TYR A 136 -0.64 -11.79 -5.97
CA TYR A 136 0.52 -10.95 -6.30
C TYR A 136 1.00 -10.13 -5.10
N ASP A 137 0.09 -9.68 -4.23
CA ASP A 137 0.44 -9.16 -2.90
C ASP A 137 1.18 -10.22 -2.07
N THR A 138 0.68 -11.46 -2.08
CA THR A 138 1.33 -12.58 -1.39
C THR A 138 2.73 -12.90 -1.99
N LEU A 139 2.88 -12.77 -3.31
CA LEU A 139 4.17 -12.91 -3.98
C LEU A 139 5.14 -11.77 -3.64
N ALA A 140 4.66 -10.52 -3.55
CA ALA A 140 5.43 -9.38 -3.09
C ALA A 140 5.94 -9.62 -1.66
N LEU A 141 5.08 -10.11 -0.75
CA LEU A 141 5.47 -10.49 0.61
C LEU A 141 6.61 -11.53 0.63
N ALA A 142 6.59 -12.52 -0.27
CA ALA A 142 7.67 -13.51 -0.39
C ALA A 142 9.00 -12.86 -0.81
N ILE A 143 8.97 -11.95 -1.78
CA ILE A 143 10.14 -11.18 -2.23
C ILE A 143 10.67 -10.30 -1.09
N GLU A 144 9.78 -9.62 -0.38
CA GLU A 144 10.12 -8.74 0.74
C GLU A 144 10.80 -9.49 1.88
N LYS A 145 10.24 -10.62 2.30
CA LYS A 145 10.87 -11.44 3.34
C LYS A 145 12.23 -11.95 2.91
N ARG A 146 12.39 -12.37 1.65
CA ARG A 146 13.68 -12.82 1.11
C ARG A 146 14.73 -11.70 1.10
N ASP A 147 14.33 -10.48 0.73
CA ASP A 147 15.27 -9.38 0.48
C ASP A 147 15.51 -8.48 1.71
N LEU A 148 14.55 -8.41 2.63
CA LEU A 148 14.53 -7.43 3.73
C LEU A 148 14.60 -8.07 5.12
N LYS A 149 14.47 -9.39 5.24
CA LYS A 149 14.50 -10.10 6.53
C LYS A 149 15.56 -11.19 6.50
N GLU A 150 16.02 -11.58 7.69
CA GLU A 150 16.73 -12.85 7.89
C GLU A 150 15.69 -13.99 7.94
N ALA A 151 15.07 -14.27 6.80
CA ALA A 151 14.03 -15.29 6.72
C ALA A 151 14.62 -16.70 6.87
N SER A 152 14.19 -17.44 7.90
CA SER A 152 14.43 -18.88 7.99
C SER A 152 13.56 -19.64 6.98
N GLU A 153 13.94 -20.86 6.60
CA GLU A 153 13.17 -21.69 5.67
C GLU A 153 11.71 -21.88 6.14
N GLY A 154 11.49 -22.05 7.45
CA GLY A 154 10.13 -22.16 8.02
C GLY A 154 9.30 -20.87 7.91
N TYR A 155 9.93 -19.69 7.81
CA TYR A 155 9.23 -18.41 7.69
C TYR A 155 8.73 -18.12 6.26
N LEU A 156 9.20 -18.90 5.28
CA LEU A 156 8.84 -18.82 3.85
C LEU A 156 8.03 -20.02 3.36
N HIS A 157 7.92 -21.10 4.13
CA HIS A 157 7.34 -22.37 3.69
C HIS A 157 5.93 -22.24 3.07
N ASP A 158 5.09 -21.36 3.62
CA ASP A 158 3.70 -21.17 3.16
C ASP A 158 3.57 -20.05 2.10
N LEU A 159 4.69 -19.54 1.58
CA LEU A 159 4.72 -18.47 0.59
C LEU A 159 5.17 -18.99 -0.78
N PRO A 160 4.70 -18.37 -1.88
CA PRO A 160 5.15 -18.73 -3.21
C PRO A 160 6.66 -18.45 -3.35
N ALA A 161 7.34 -19.28 -4.16
CA ALA A 161 8.75 -19.10 -4.42
C ALA A 161 9.01 -17.72 -5.09
N PRO A 162 9.76 -16.82 -4.45
CA PRO A 162 9.97 -15.48 -4.98
C PRO A 162 10.89 -15.52 -6.22
N PRO A 163 10.50 -14.88 -7.34
CA PRO A 163 11.28 -14.95 -8.57
C PRO A 163 12.67 -14.33 -8.41
N GLY A 164 13.67 -14.94 -9.06
CA GLY A 164 15.06 -14.45 -9.04
C GLY A 164 15.32 -13.20 -9.89
N TRP A 165 14.35 -12.77 -10.71
CA TRP A 165 14.53 -11.68 -11.67
C TRP A 165 14.30 -10.28 -11.09
N VAL A 166 13.77 -10.15 -9.88
CA VAL A 166 13.58 -8.86 -9.18
C VAL A 166 14.20 -8.94 -7.78
N ARG A 167 14.89 -7.87 -7.39
CA ARG A 167 15.38 -7.64 -6.02
C ARG A 167 14.98 -6.24 -5.56
N ILE A 168 14.64 -6.10 -4.28
CA ILE A 168 14.30 -4.80 -3.68
C ILE A 168 15.58 -4.01 -3.37
N ARG A 169 15.61 -2.74 -3.80
CA ARG A 169 16.52 -1.71 -3.29
C ARG A 169 15.71 -0.73 -2.46
N PRO A 170 15.78 -0.78 -1.13
CA PRO A 170 14.86 0.02 -0.32
C PRO A 170 15.06 1.52 -0.53
N LEU A 171 13.95 2.25 -0.71
CA LEU A 171 13.94 3.69 -0.96
C LEU A 171 13.53 4.46 0.28
N THR A 172 14.24 5.54 0.61
CA THR A 172 13.77 6.50 1.64
C THR A 172 12.44 7.16 1.22
N PRO A 173 11.69 7.81 2.13
CA PRO A 173 10.35 8.29 1.85
C PRO A 173 10.22 9.14 0.57
N ARG A 174 11.07 10.16 0.39
CA ARG A 174 10.96 11.04 -0.80
C ARG A 174 11.14 10.30 -2.14
N PRO A 175 12.17 9.46 -2.34
CA PRO A 175 12.25 8.62 -3.54
C PRO A 175 11.09 7.63 -3.69
N ALA A 176 10.60 7.01 -2.62
CA ALA A 176 9.46 6.08 -2.66
C ALA A 176 8.17 6.80 -3.09
N GLU A 177 7.93 8.01 -2.57
CA GLU A 177 6.83 8.89 -2.97
C GLU A 177 6.88 9.19 -4.46
N ARG A 178 8.06 9.59 -4.98
CA ARG A 178 8.24 9.87 -6.42
C ARG A 178 7.96 8.64 -7.27
N LEU A 179 8.46 7.48 -6.87
CA LEU A 179 8.24 6.21 -7.58
C LEU A 179 6.74 5.89 -7.65
N PHE A 180 6.03 5.97 -6.52
CA PHE A 180 4.60 5.70 -6.46
C PHE A 180 3.80 6.71 -7.28
N ARG A 181 4.09 8.01 -7.19
CA ARG A 181 3.44 9.04 -8.01
C ARG A 181 3.67 8.82 -9.50
N ALA A 182 4.87 8.40 -9.89
CA ALA A 182 5.17 8.08 -11.28
C ALA A 182 4.39 6.84 -11.77
N ALA A 183 4.25 5.81 -10.92
CA ALA A 183 3.42 4.64 -11.23
C ALA A 183 1.92 5.02 -11.36
N MET A 184 1.40 5.83 -10.43
CA MET A 184 0.03 6.35 -10.49
C MET A 184 -0.20 7.16 -11.78
N ALA A 185 0.69 8.11 -12.11
CA ALA A 185 0.59 8.90 -13.34
C ALA A 185 0.61 8.02 -14.60
N ARG A 186 1.46 7.00 -14.62
CA ARG A 186 1.59 6.07 -15.74
C ARG A 186 0.32 5.24 -15.97
N VAL A 187 -0.24 4.65 -14.91
CA VAL A 187 -1.39 3.73 -15.02
C VAL A 187 -2.72 4.47 -15.14
N PHE A 188 -2.90 5.55 -14.38
CA PHE A 188 -4.15 6.32 -14.38
C PHE A 188 -4.17 7.44 -15.43
N GLY A 189 -3.04 8.10 -15.66
CA GLY A 189 -2.92 9.21 -16.61
C GLY A 189 -2.57 8.76 -18.03
N ASP A 190 -1.46 8.03 -18.18
CA ASP A 190 -0.96 7.64 -19.51
C ASP A 190 -1.64 6.40 -20.08
N GLY A 191 -2.36 5.64 -19.25
CA GLY A 191 -2.97 4.36 -19.65
C GLY A 191 -1.92 3.30 -20.02
N ARG A 192 -0.76 3.30 -19.36
CA ARG A 192 0.33 2.35 -19.58
C ARG A 192 0.58 1.50 -18.33
N PRO A 193 0.89 0.20 -18.46
CA PRO A 193 1.14 -0.65 -17.30
C PRO A 193 2.50 -0.35 -16.66
N VAL A 194 2.63 -0.58 -15.36
CA VAL A 194 3.90 -0.80 -14.66
C VAL A 194 4.49 -2.12 -15.15
N ASP A 195 5.26 -2.04 -16.23
CA ASP A 195 5.99 -3.17 -16.80
C ASP A 195 7.47 -3.13 -16.39
N ARG A 196 8.19 -4.23 -16.69
CA ARG A 196 9.61 -4.38 -16.37
C ARG A 196 10.49 -3.34 -17.07
N GLY A 197 10.13 -2.94 -18.30
CA GLY A 197 10.89 -1.97 -19.07
C GLY A 197 10.81 -0.59 -18.44
N TRP A 198 9.61 -0.13 -18.07
CA TRP A 198 9.45 1.13 -17.36
C TRP A 198 10.15 1.11 -16.00
N LEU A 199 9.99 0.03 -15.23
CA LEU A 199 10.53 -0.05 -13.89
C LEU A 199 12.07 -0.13 -13.89
N SER A 200 12.71 -0.66 -14.95
CA SER A 200 14.17 -0.64 -15.08
C SER A 200 14.79 0.75 -15.18
N ALA A 201 14.00 1.75 -15.57
CA ALA A 201 14.42 3.15 -15.58
C ALA A 201 14.13 3.88 -14.26
N GLN A 202 13.53 3.19 -13.28
CA GLN A 202 13.21 3.74 -11.97
C GLN A 202 14.20 3.27 -10.90
N ALA A 203 14.30 4.04 -9.82
CA ALA A 203 14.98 3.57 -8.62
C ALA A 203 14.09 2.60 -7.84
N GLY A 204 14.70 1.76 -7.00
CA GLY A 204 13.99 0.96 -6.00
C GLY A 204 13.98 -0.54 -6.27
N PHE A 205 14.34 -0.97 -7.48
CA PHE A 205 14.40 -2.39 -7.82
C PHE A 205 15.59 -2.69 -8.73
N ASP A 206 16.20 -3.86 -8.53
CA ASP A 206 17.14 -4.44 -9.47
C ASP A 206 16.42 -5.52 -10.28
N LEU A 207 16.33 -5.32 -11.59
CA LEU A 207 15.67 -6.24 -12.50
C LEU A 207 16.72 -6.96 -13.37
N ARG A 208 16.67 -8.29 -13.41
CA ARG A 208 17.59 -9.13 -14.21
C ARG A 208 16.90 -9.67 -15.45
N GLY A 209 17.65 -9.83 -16.55
CA GLY A 209 17.11 -10.40 -17.79
C GLY A 209 16.14 -9.45 -18.51
N ILE A 210 16.44 -8.15 -18.45
CA ILE A 210 15.87 -7.15 -19.36
C ILE A 210 16.92 -6.96 -20.44
N GLY A 211 16.65 -7.50 -21.63
CA GLY A 211 17.47 -7.47 -22.82
C GLY A 211 16.58 -7.60 -24.04
#